data_AF-A0A3M1J6E4-F1
#
_entry.id   AF-A0A3M1J6E4-F1
#
_cell.length_a   1.000
_cell.length_b   1.000
_cell.length_c   1.000
_cell.angle_alpha   90.00
_cell.angle_beta   90.00
_cell.angle_gamma   90.00
#
_symmetry.space_group_name_H-M   'P 1'
#
loop_
_entity.id
_entity.type
_entity.pdbx_description
1 polymer ?
#
loop_
_entity_poly.entity_id
_entity_poly.type
_entity_poly.pdbx_seq_one_letter_code
_entity_poly.pdbx_strand_id
1 'polypeptide(L)'
;MAGRSPWLKQYQSQPQAFYKGGDTLFHVALTIHLVGNDEGTAYYGLQSLFPAMCKLNELFAPSHIRFFIEGDLNYINNSSYHDHETVHEGAEMMFANNRPNTLNVYFVQNPAGNCGYNLPYAGIANSIACSGPNDVTWAHEVGHALSLPHPFLGWEGGVSWDGSVDHDFNSPAPERVTYNYTFFQQTYFPPDTLIIDTAYVEKVDGSNCAIAADGFCDTPPDYLASRWSCNGNGLSNTLQTDPNGERFQSEGSFVMNYANDRCQTRFSEEQIAAMRAFLHDQRSNWLRSRGYDLPITESVRPTAPEDGVSPPANATLLSWTSATHATNYLVQVSRLSSFPGAVTQTYVTSDTSIVLPELAVGRTYYWRVLPYNNLGGCQDFTPRRSFLTSDFVNST
;
A
#
# COMPACT_ATOMS: atom_id res chain seq x y z
N MET A 1 -11.26 26.46 -2.64
CA MET A 1 -10.22 25.45 -2.91
C MET A 1 -10.71 24.12 -2.41
N ALA A 2 -11.61 23.47 -3.13
CA ALA A 2 -12.26 22.20 -2.84
C ALA A 2 -11.35 20.95 -2.73
N GLY A 3 -10.13 20.91 -3.31
CA GLY A 3 -9.32 19.66 -3.32
C GLY A 3 -8.76 19.21 -1.98
N ARG A 4 -8.63 20.14 -1.03
CA ARG A 4 -8.51 19.79 0.39
C ARG A 4 -9.89 19.58 0.96
N SER A 5 -10.07 18.48 1.69
CA SER A 5 -11.35 18.16 2.32
C SER A 5 -11.83 19.31 3.24
N PRO A 6 -13.15 19.54 3.38
CA PRO A 6 -13.67 20.56 4.32
C PRO A 6 -13.10 20.39 5.73
N TRP A 7 -12.96 19.13 6.17
CA TRP A 7 -12.32 18.79 7.43
C TRP A 7 -10.87 19.24 7.50
N LEU A 8 -10.06 18.93 6.46
CA LEU A 8 -8.63 19.25 6.47
C LEU A 8 -8.40 20.75 6.55
N LYS A 9 -9.21 21.56 5.85
CA LYS A 9 -9.15 23.02 5.95
C LYS A 9 -9.44 23.51 7.36
N GLN A 10 -10.46 22.93 8.00
CA GLN A 10 -10.80 23.28 9.37
C GLN A 10 -9.64 22.91 10.31
N TYR A 11 -9.08 21.71 10.15
CA TYR A 11 -7.91 21.25 10.89
C TYR A 11 -6.72 22.20 10.70
N GLN A 12 -6.33 22.51 9.46
CA GLN A 12 -5.18 23.38 9.16
C GLN A 12 -5.38 24.82 9.66
N SER A 13 -6.64 25.30 9.74
CA SER A 13 -6.92 26.62 10.30
C SER A 13 -6.73 26.69 11.83
N GLN A 14 -6.93 25.57 12.53
CA GLN A 14 -6.92 25.50 13.99
C GLN A 14 -6.46 24.11 14.49
N PRO A 15 -5.21 23.69 14.21
CA PRO A 15 -4.79 22.31 14.47
C PRO A 15 -4.82 21.96 15.95
N GLN A 16 -4.63 22.94 16.84
CA GLN A 16 -4.68 22.76 18.29
C GLN A 16 -6.07 22.40 18.83
N ALA A 17 -7.14 22.62 18.06
CA ALA A 17 -8.50 22.24 18.44
C ALA A 17 -8.78 20.74 18.26
N PHE A 18 -7.89 20.00 17.58
CA PHE A 18 -8.07 18.59 17.26
C PHE A 18 -7.17 17.69 18.10
N TYR A 19 -7.78 16.66 18.69
CA TYR A 19 -7.06 15.63 19.45
C TYR A 19 -6.24 14.72 18.53
N LYS A 20 -5.00 14.44 18.92
CA LYS A 20 -4.01 13.69 18.11
C LYS A 20 -3.51 12.41 18.77
N GLY A 21 -4.06 12.01 19.92
CA GLY A 21 -3.65 10.77 20.59
C GLY A 21 -2.36 10.83 21.41
N GLY A 22 -1.53 11.88 21.31
CA GLY A 22 -0.20 11.90 21.95
C GLY A 22 0.64 10.69 21.51
N ASP A 23 1.25 9.97 22.44
CA ASP A 23 2.07 8.77 22.17
C ASP A 23 1.24 7.49 21.93
N THR A 24 -0.10 7.59 21.94
CA THR A 24 -0.98 6.42 21.77
C THR A 24 -0.75 5.76 20.42
N LEU A 25 -0.50 4.44 20.42
CA LEU A 25 -0.47 3.63 19.22
C LEU A 25 -1.89 3.33 18.74
N PHE A 26 -2.30 3.91 17.62
CA PHE A 26 -3.57 3.63 16.98
C PHE A 26 -3.51 2.35 16.16
N HIS A 27 -4.39 1.40 16.47
CA HIS A 27 -4.53 0.16 15.72
C HIS A 27 -5.71 0.31 14.74
N VAL A 28 -5.41 0.39 13.45
CA VAL A 28 -6.36 0.60 12.37
C VAL A 28 -6.70 -0.73 11.70
N ALA A 29 -7.98 -1.06 11.69
CA ALA A 29 -8.51 -2.29 11.13
C ALA A 29 -8.61 -2.21 9.61
N LEU A 30 -7.93 -3.13 8.92
CA LEU A 30 -8.01 -3.28 7.47
C LEU A 30 -8.90 -4.46 7.09
N THR A 31 -9.67 -4.32 6.02
CA THR A 31 -10.19 -5.48 5.28
C THR A 31 -9.46 -5.56 3.95
N ILE A 32 -8.83 -6.71 3.69
CA ILE A 32 -8.08 -6.96 2.46
C ILE A 32 -8.96 -7.78 1.50
N HIS A 33 -9.20 -7.21 0.33
CA HIS A 33 -9.93 -7.81 -0.78
C HIS A 33 -8.96 -8.22 -1.88
N LEU A 34 -8.81 -9.52 -2.09
CA LEU A 34 -8.01 -10.08 -3.18
C LEU A 34 -8.95 -10.39 -4.34
N VAL A 35 -8.91 -9.56 -5.37
CA VAL A 35 -9.79 -9.68 -6.52
C VAL A 35 -9.06 -10.46 -7.60
N GLY A 36 -9.63 -11.57 -8.06
CA GLY A 36 -9.13 -12.41 -9.14
C GLY A 36 -10.13 -12.47 -10.29
N ASN A 37 -9.76 -13.16 -11.36
CA ASN A 37 -10.67 -13.41 -12.47
C ASN A 37 -11.82 -14.36 -12.08
N ASP A 38 -12.79 -14.51 -12.98
CA ASP A 38 -13.98 -15.34 -12.74
C ASP A 38 -13.63 -16.82 -12.48
N GLU A 39 -12.50 -17.30 -13.01
CA GLU A 39 -11.97 -18.65 -12.78
C GLU A 39 -11.40 -18.84 -11.36
N GLY A 40 -11.31 -17.78 -10.56
CA GLY A 40 -10.71 -17.82 -9.22
C GLY A 40 -9.19 -17.98 -9.28
N THR A 41 -8.55 -17.28 -10.21
CA THR A 41 -7.10 -17.23 -10.38
C THR A 41 -6.63 -15.77 -10.44
N ALA A 42 -5.34 -15.55 -10.69
CA ALA A 42 -4.73 -14.22 -10.84
C ALA A 42 -4.83 -13.28 -9.61
N TYR A 43 -5.17 -13.79 -8.43
CA TYR A 43 -5.13 -12.98 -7.20
C TYR A 43 -3.72 -12.46 -6.90
N TYR A 44 -3.68 -11.37 -6.14
CA TYR A 44 -2.46 -10.91 -5.50
C TYR A 44 -1.87 -11.99 -4.58
N GLY A 45 -0.60 -12.33 -4.81
CA GLY A 45 0.06 -13.40 -4.10
C GLY A 45 0.39 -13.04 -2.65
N LEU A 46 0.13 -13.96 -1.71
CA LEU A 46 0.41 -13.75 -0.28
C LEU A 46 1.90 -13.51 0.02
N GLN A 47 2.78 -14.07 -0.82
CA GLN A 47 4.23 -13.83 -0.74
C GLN A 47 4.62 -12.36 -0.99
N SER A 48 3.76 -11.58 -1.64
CA SER A 48 3.94 -10.14 -1.85
C SER A 48 3.12 -9.34 -0.85
N LEU A 49 1.88 -9.77 -0.56
CA LEU A 49 0.97 -9.08 0.35
C LEU A 49 1.57 -8.86 1.74
N PHE A 50 2.10 -9.91 2.36
CA PHE A 50 2.59 -9.80 3.74
C PHE A 50 3.82 -8.89 3.86
N PRO A 51 4.84 -8.97 2.98
CA PRO A 51 5.90 -7.97 2.95
C PRO A 51 5.42 -6.55 2.63
N ALA A 52 4.48 -6.37 1.69
CA ALA A 52 3.94 -5.04 1.37
C ALA A 52 3.21 -4.42 2.59
N MET A 53 2.51 -5.23 3.37
CA MET A 53 1.89 -4.79 4.62
C MET A 53 2.92 -4.39 5.68
N CYS A 54 4.08 -5.05 5.70
CA CYS A 54 5.18 -4.66 6.56
C CYS A 54 5.78 -3.33 6.13
N LYS A 55 5.93 -3.10 4.81
CA LYS A 55 6.37 -1.79 4.30
C LYS A 55 5.40 -0.67 4.66
N LEU A 56 4.10 -0.92 4.57
CA LEU A 56 3.06 0.00 5.04
C LEU A 56 3.26 0.33 6.53
N ASN A 57 3.36 -0.68 7.39
CA ASN A 57 3.54 -0.47 8.83
C ASN A 57 4.88 0.18 9.19
N GLU A 58 5.95 -0.05 8.42
CA GLU A 58 7.25 0.61 8.57
C GLU A 58 7.13 2.12 8.31
N LEU A 59 6.53 2.51 7.19
CA LEU A 59 6.36 3.93 6.80
C LEU A 59 5.46 4.70 7.77
N PHE A 60 4.47 4.03 8.35
CA PHE A 60 3.55 4.64 9.32
C PHE A 60 4.03 4.53 10.78
N ALA A 61 5.12 3.81 11.07
CA ALA A 61 5.61 3.66 12.44
C ALA A 61 5.87 5.00 13.16
N PRO A 62 6.49 6.04 12.52
CA PRO A 62 6.67 7.35 13.15
C PRO A 62 5.36 8.05 13.50
N SER A 63 4.27 7.72 12.79
CA SER A 63 2.95 8.28 13.07
C SER A 63 2.22 7.64 14.26
N HIS A 64 2.83 6.62 14.90
CA HIS A 64 2.16 5.80 15.91
C HIS A 64 0.80 5.26 15.42
N ILE A 65 0.75 4.86 14.14
CA ILE A 65 -0.37 4.16 13.52
C ILE A 65 0.13 2.79 13.08
N ARG A 66 -0.62 1.75 13.42
CA ARG A 66 -0.36 0.38 13.02
C ARG A 66 -1.60 -0.22 12.39
N PHE A 67 -1.43 -0.80 11.21
CA PHE A 67 -2.46 -1.49 10.48
C PHE A 67 -2.42 -2.98 10.75
N PHE A 68 -3.59 -3.60 10.82
CA PHE A 68 -3.74 -5.04 10.97
C PHE A 68 -4.94 -5.53 10.15
N ILE A 69 -4.92 -6.79 9.72
CA ILE A 69 -6.03 -7.42 8.99
C ILE A 69 -7.11 -7.83 10.00
N GLU A 70 -8.31 -7.30 9.84
CA GLU A 70 -9.48 -7.68 10.62
C GLU A 70 -10.20 -8.85 9.94
N GLY A 71 -10.19 -10.01 10.60
CA GLY A 71 -10.78 -11.24 10.08
C GLY A 71 -9.92 -11.90 9.01
N ASP A 72 -10.57 -12.68 8.14
CA ASP A 72 -9.91 -13.42 7.07
C ASP A 72 -9.73 -12.55 5.81
N LEU A 73 -8.80 -12.96 4.94
CA LEU A 73 -8.66 -12.39 3.60
C LEU A 73 -9.92 -12.68 2.78
N ASN A 74 -10.47 -11.65 2.14
CA ASN A 74 -11.66 -11.79 1.32
C ASN A 74 -11.29 -11.98 -0.16
N TYR A 75 -11.64 -13.13 -0.74
CA TYR A 75 -11.39 -13.41 -2.16
C TYR A 75 -12.64 -13.12 -2.98
N ILE A 76 -12.48 -12.37 -4.06
CA ILE A 76 -13.57 -12.00 -4.99
C ILE A 76 -13.20 -12.48 -6.38
N ASN A 77 -14.08 -13.26 -7.01
CA ASN A 77 -13.90 -13.75 -8.38
C ASN A 77 -14.79 -12.90 -9.28
N ASN A 78 -14.18 -11.92 -9.95
CA ASN A 78 -14.91 -11.04 -10.85
C ASN A 78 -13.92 -10.39 -11.81
N SER A 79 -13.90 -10.84 -13.07
CA SER A 79 -12.97 -10.31 -14.07
C SER A 79 -13.17 -8.81 -14.32
N SER A 80 -14.42 -8.33 -14.29
CA SER A 80 -14.74 -6.91 -14.48
C SER A 80 -14.24 -6.03 -13.33
N TYR A 81 -14.19 -6.54 -12.09
CA TYR A 81 -13.59 -5.81 -10.97
C TYR A 81 -12.07 -5.94 -10.96
N HIS A 82 -11.54 -7.10 -11.36
CA HIS A 82 -10.12 -7.39 -11.40
C HIS A 82 -9.38 -6.51 -12.42
N ASP A 83 -9.99 -6.26 -13.58
CA ASP A 83 -9.45 -5.44 -14.65
C ASP A 83 -10.53 -4.44 -15.09
N HIS A 84 -10.62 -3.31 -14.37
CA HIS A 84 -11.59 -2.27 -14.66
C HIS A 84 -10.93 -1.06 -15.33
N GLU A 85 -11.62 -0.46 -16.29
CA GLU A 85 -11.09 0.65 -17.09
C GLU A 85 -11.37 2.01 -16.45
N THR A 86 -12.35 2.09 -15.54
CA THR A 86 -12.80 3.35 -14.94
C THR A 86 -12.84 3.33 -13.41
N VAL A 87 -12.57 4.48 -12.80
CA VAL A 87 -12.70 4.68 -11.34
C VAL A 87 -14.15 4.43 -10.87
N HIS A 88 -15.13 4.64 -11.76
CA HIS A 88 -16.53 4.40 -11.47
C HIS A 88 -16.84 2.91 -11.23
N GLU A 89 -16.38 2.01 -12.11
CA GLU A 89 -16.50 0.55 -11.91
C GLU A 89 -15.80 0.09 -10.62
N GLY A 90 -14.67 0.72 -10.32
CA GLY A 90 -13.98 0.58 -9.05
C GLY A 90 -14.82 0.97 -7.83
N ALA A 91 -15.54 2.09 -7.91
CA ALA A 91 -16.47 2.52 -6.86
C ALA A 91 -17.61 1.51 -6.68
N GLU A 92 -18.18 0.98 -7.76
CA GLU A 92 -19.22 -0.07 -7.70
C GLU A 92 -18.73 -1.34 -7.01
N MET A 93 -17.51 -1.78 -7.35
CA MET A 93 -16.83 -2.89 -6.65
C MET A 93 -16.76 -2.61 -5.14
N MET A 94 -16.32 -1.41 -4.74
CA MET A 94 -16.18 -1.05 -3.33
C MET A 94 -17.55 -1.00 -2.63
N PHE A 95 -18.56 -0.36 -3.22
CA PHE A 95 -19.90 -0.30 -2.63
C PHE A 95 -20.55 -1.67 -2.45
N ALA A 96 -20.31 -2.61 -3.37
CA ALA A 96 -20.84 -3.96 -3.28
C ALA A 96 -20.13 -4.83 -2.21
N ASN A 97 -18.86 -4.56 -1.92
CA ASN A 97 -18.02 -5.49 -1.16
C ASN A 97 -17.46 -4.95 0.15
N ASN A 98 -17.53 -3.64 0.39
CA ASN A 98 -16.96 -3.01 1.57
C ASN A 98 -17.48 -3.64 2.87
N ARG A 99 -16.57 -3.91 3.79
CA ARG A 99 -16.89 -4.29 5.16
C ARG A 99 -16.98 -3.04 6.04
N PRO A 100 -18.02 -2.92 6.88
CA PRO A 100 -18.16 -1.76 7.75
C PRO A 100 -17.06 -1.72 8.82
N ASN A 101 -16.74 -0.53 9.31
CA ASN A 101 -15.82 -0.30 10.43
C ASN A 101 -14.37 -0.75 10.19
N THR A 102 -13.96 -0.86 8.93
CA THR A 102 -12.58 -1.11 8.51
C THR A 102 -12.22 -0.18 7.35
N LEU A 103 -10.92 0.02 7.14
CA LEU A 103 -10.40 0.56 5.90
C LEU A 103 -10.32 -0.57 4.87
N ASN A 104 -11.14 -0.51 3.83
CA ASN A 104 -11.22 -1.54 2.80
C ASN A 104 -10.17 -1.28 1.71
N VAL A 105 -9.35 -2.30 1.44
CA VAL A 105 -8.24 -2.25 0.48
C VAL A 105 -8.40 -3.38 -0.52
N TYR A 106 -8.44 -3.04 -1.80
CA TYR A 106 -8.61 -3.96 -2.91
C TYR A 106 -7.30 -4.07 -3.69
N PHE A 107 -6.89 -5.30 -3.99
CA PHE A 107 -5.80 -5.58 -4.91
C PHE A 107 -6.37 -6.17 -6.20
N VAL A 108 -6.15 -5.47 -7.30
CA VAL A 108 -6.70 -5.74 -8.64
C VAL A 108 -5.57 -5.75 -9.67
N GLN A 109 -5.79 -6.30 -10.87
CA GLN A 109 -4.80 -6.22 -11.96
C GLN A 109 -4.66 -4.79 -12.47
N ASN A 110 -5.78 -4.15 -12.79
CA ASN A 110 -5.81 -2.82 -13.40
C ASN A 110 -6.84 -1.93 -12.70
N PRO A 111 -6.40 -0.95 -11.89
CA PRO A 111 -7.27 0.01 -11.26
C PRO A 111 -7.44 1.27 -12.14
N ALA A 112 -8.14 1.12 -13.27
CA ALA A 112 -8.38 2.20 -14.23
C ALA A 112 -7.10 2.86 -14.78
N GLY A 113 -6.07 2.06 -15.06
CA GLY A 113 -4.78 2.50 -15.58
C GLY A 113 -3.81 3.09 -14.54
N ASN A 114 -4.21 3.16 -13.27
CA ASN A 114 -3.39 3.73 -12.19
C ASN A 114 -2.54 2.67 -11.48
N CYS A 115 -1.56 3.11 -10.69
CA CYS A 115 -0.95 2.21 -9.70
C CYS A 115 -1.87 2.00 -8.49
N GLY A 116 -2.66 3.01 -8.12
CA GLY A 116 -3.68 2.94 -7.10
C GLY A 116 -4.55 4.19 -7.11
N TYR A 117 -5.66 4.14 -6.38
CA TYR A 117 -6.45 5.31 -6.04
C TYR A 117 -7.23 5.08 -4.73
N ASN A 118 -7.46 6.17 -4.00
CA ASN A 118 -8.40 6.23 -2.89
C ASN A 118 -9.66 7.00 -3.28
N LEU A 119 -10.82 6.44 -2.93
CA LEU A 119 -12.10 7.14 -2.95
C LEU A 119 -12.51 7.44 -1.50
N PRO A 120 -12.53 8.72 -1.07
CA PRO A 120 -12.79 9.08 0.34
C PRO A 120 -14.12 8.56 0.92
N TYR A 121 -15.09 8.28 0.04
CA TYR A 121 -16.42 7.76 0.37
C TYR A 121 -16.54 6.22 0.27
N ALA A 122 -15.49 5.51 -0.18
CA ALA A 122 -15.57 4.07 -0.44
C ALA A 122 -14.35 3.30 0.11
N GLY A 123 -13.18 3.38 -0.52
CA GLY A 123 -12.04 2.53 -0.18
C GLY A 123 -10.81 2.80 -1.03
N ILE A 124 -9.88 1.85 -1.04
CA ILE A 124 -8.62 1.92 -1.80
C ILE A 124 -8.59 0.79 -2.83
N ALA A 125 -8.20 1.09 -4.07
CA ALA A 125 -7.81 0.07 -5.04
C ALA A 125 -6.33 0.23 -5.39
N ASN A 126 -5.58 -0.86 -5.35
CA ASN A 126 -4.17 -0.92 -5.72
C ASN A 126 -3.96 -1.93 -6.85
N SER A 127 -3.11 -1.59 -7.81
CA SER A 127 -2.60 -2.53 -8.79
C SER A 127 -1.66 -3.52 -8.13
N ILE A 128 -1.85 -4.80 -8.41
CA ILE A 128 -0.94 -5.89 -8.05
C ILE A 128 0.48 -5.59 -8.53
N ALA A 129 0.63 -4.96 -9.70
CA ALA A 129 1.93 -4.66 -10.31
C ALA A 129 2.69 -3.52 -9.62
N CYS A 130 2.00 -2.63 -8.89
CA CYS A 130 2.60 -1.54 -8.11
C CYS A 130 2.51 -1.76 -6.58
N SER A 131 2.27 -3.01 -6.18
CA SER A 131 2.15 -3.43 -4.78
C SER A 131 3.22 -4.46 -4.42
N GLY A 132 4.44 -4.32 -4.91
CA GLY A 132 5.56 -5.14 -4.50
C GLY A 132 5.96 -4.92 -3.03
N PRO A 133 6.82 -5.80 -2.47
CA PRO A 133 7.33 -5.67 -1.10
C PRO A 133 8.02 -4.35 -0.75
N ASN A 134 8.52 -3.63 -1.75
CA ASN A 134 9.24 -2.37 -1.58
C ASN A 134 8.48 -1.16 -2.14
N ASP A 135 7.28 -1.38 -2.68
CA ASP A 135 6.52 -0.33 -3.34
C ASP A 135 5.79 0.50 -2.29
N VAL A 136 5.62 1.79 -2.59
CA VAL A 136 5.06 2.78 -1.63
C VAL A 136 3.60 3.10 -1.95
N THR A 137 3.08 2.67 -3.10
CA THR A 137 1.71 2.91 -3.58
C THR A 137 0.66 2.67 -2.50
N TRP A 138 0.72 1.54 -1.80
CA TRP A 138 -0.28 1.25 -0.77
C TRP A 138 -0.22 2.28 0.38
N ALA A 139 0.97 2.67 0.82
CA ALA A 139 1.12 3.70 1.84
C ALA A 139 0.64 5.07 1.37
N HIS A 140 0.87 5.39 0.10
CA HIS A 140 0.37 6.61 -0.56
C HIS A 140 -1.17 6.67 -0.52
N GLU A 141 -1.85 5.60 -0.97
CA GLU A 141 -3.31 5.56 -0.96
C GLU A 141 -3.90 5.55 0.46
N VAL A 142 -3.20 4.97 1.43
CA VAL A 142 -3.59 5.05 2.84
C VAL A 142 -3.44 6.49 3.35
N GLY A 143 -2.42 7.24 2.92
CA GLY A 143 -2.29 8.66 3.22
C GLY A 143 -3.50 9.46 2.75
N HIS A 144 -3.98 9.22 1.52
CA HIS A 144 -5.23 9.80 1.02
C HIS A 144 -6.45 9.39 1.84
N ALA A 145 -6.57 8.11 2.21
CA ALA A 145 -7.65 7.63 3.08
C ALA A 145 -7.64 8.29 4.46
N LEU A 146 -6.49 8.84 4.88
CA LEU A 146 -6.28 9.62 6.10
C LEU A 146 -6.25 11.14 5.85
N SER A 147 -6.86 11.58 4.74
CA SER A 147 -7.09 12.97 4.34
C SER A 147 -5.87 13.74 3.86
N LEU A 148 -4.73 13.10 3.55
CA LEU A 148 -3.57 13.82 3.01
C LEU A 148 -3.74 14.10 1.50
N PRO A 149 -3.52 15.33 1.03
CA PRO A 149 -3.41 15.64 -0.40
C PRO A 149 -2.00 15.34 -0.93
N HIS A 150 -1.83 15.44 -2.24
CA HIS A 150 -0.51 15.52 -2.86
C HIS A 150 0.14 16.90 -2.59
N PRO A 151 1.46 16.98 -2.30
CA PRO A 151 2.19 18.25 -2.21
C PRO A 151 2.17 19.07 -3.51
N PHE A 152 1.87 18.42 -4.64
CA PHE A 152 1.69 19.05 -5.94
C PHE A 152 0.22 19.34 -6.28
N LEU A 153 -0.71 19.28 -5.32
CA LEU A 153 -2.14 19.44 -5.57
C LEU A 153 -2.43 20.64 -6.47
N GLY A 154 -3.09 20.37 -7.60
CA GLY A 154 -3.44 21.35 -8.62
C GLY A 154 -2.65 21.21 -9.93
N TRP A 155 -1.50 20.53 -9.91
CA TRP A 155 -0.65 20.33 -11.06
C TRP A 155 -0.99 19.07 -11.89
N GLU A 156 -2.00 18.29 -11.51
CA GLU A 156 -2.36 17.01 -12.14
C GLU A 156 -2.73 17.14 -13.62
N GLY A 157 -3.19 18.32 -14.05
CA GLY A 157 -3.42 18.68 -15.46
C GLY A 157 -2.43 19.71 -16.02
N GLY A 158 -1.31 19.96 -15.33
CA GLY A 158 -0.44 21.09 -15.63
C GLY A 158 -1.03 22.41 -15.11
N VAL A 159 -1.14 23.43 -15.97
CA VAL A 159 -1.77 24.71 -15.58
C VAL A 159 -3.30 24.66 -15.67
N SER A 160 -3.79 23.88 -16.64
CA SER A 160 -5.21 23.64 -16.93
C SER A 160 -5.69 22.35 -16.28
N TRP A 161 -7.00 22.20 -16.07
CA TRP A 161 -7.54 20.99 -15.44
C TRP A 161 -7.46 19.72 -16.32
N ASP A 162 -7.23 19.87 -17.61
CA ASP A 162 -7.31 18.82 -18.64
C ASP A 162 -6.00 18.55 -19.38
N GLY A 163 -4.88 19.14 -18.95
CA GLY A 163 -3.60 18.97 -19.68
C GLY A 163 -3.48 19.80 -20.96
N SER A 164 -4.44 20.67 -21.27
CA SER A 164 -4.37 21.49 -22.50
C SER A 164 -3.32 22.60 -22.46
N VAL A 165 -2.84 22.97 -21.27
CA VAL A 165 -1.83 24.01 -21.04
C VAL A 165 -0.67 23.45 -20.22
N ASP A 166 0.43 23.19 -20.92
CA ASP A 166 1.72 22.82 -20.32
C ASP A 166 2.38 24.01 -19.59
N HIS A 167 3.32 23.70 -18.70
CA HIS A 167 4.16 24.70 -18.03
C HIS A 167 5.65 24.46 -18.31
N ASP A 168 6.36 25.52 -18.72
CA ASP A 168 7.83 25.52 -18.74
C ASP A 168 8.36 25.88 -17.35
N PHE A 169 8.91 24.88 -16.67
CA PHE A 169 9.49 25.01 -15.34
C PHE A 169 10.68 25.98 -15.22
N ASN A 170 11.23 26.49 -16.33
CA ASN A 170 12.21 27.58 -16.31
C ASN A 170 11.59 28.98 -16.19
N SER A 171 10.29 29.10 -16.46
CA SER A 171 9.53 30.32 -16.33
C SER A 171 8.82 30.35 -14.97
N PRO A 172 8.59 31.54 -14.36
CA PRO A 172 7.81 31.62 -13.14
C PRO A 172 6.45 30.93 -13.26
N ALA A 173 6.11 30.09 -12.29
CA ALA A 173 4.81 29.45 -12.21
C ALA A 173 3.67 30.48 -12.09
N PRO A 174 2.46 30.18 -12.59
CA PRO A 174 1.30 31.03 -12.30
C PRO A 174 0.99 31.02 -10.81
N GLU A 175 0.34 32.07 -10.31
CA GLU A 175 -0.11 32.12 -8.90
C GLU A 175 -1.16 31.04 -8.56
N ARG A 176 -1.87 30.52 -9.57
CA ARG A 176 -2.95 29.54 -9.43
C ARG A 176 -3.00 28.59 -10.62
N VAL A 177 -3.41 27.35 -10.35
CA VAL A 177 -3.63 26.29 -11.35
C VAL A 177 -5.02 25.67 -11.17
N THR A 178 -5.56 25.09 -12.23
CA THR A 178 -6.87 24.40 -12.20
C THR A 178 -6.72 22.90 -12.41
N TYR A 179 -7.56 22.09 -11.77
CA TYR A 179 -7.47 20.64 -11.79
C TYR A 179 -8.84 19.97 -11.69
N ASN A 180 -8.92 18.73 -12.18
CA ASN A 180 -10.12 17.90 -12.13
C ASN A 180 -10.24 17.21 -10.76
N TYR A 181 -11.32 17.49 -10.05
CA TYR A 181 -11.59 16.97 -8.70
C TYR A 181 -12.89 16.14 -8.65
N THR A 182 -13.31 15.59 -9.79
CA THR A 182 -14.61 14.90 -9.91
C THR A 182 -14.72 13.67 -8.99
N PHE A 183 -13.73 12.78 -9.00
CA PHE A 183 -13.83 11.49 -8.32
C PHE A 183 -13.36 11.50 -6.86
N PHE A 184 -12.55 12.50 -6.48
CA PHE A 184 -11.83 12.52 -5.20
C PHE A 184 -12.54 13.33 -4.11
N GLN A 185 -13.82 13.60 -4.31
CA GLN A 185 -14.65 14.30 -3.32
C GLN A 185 -14.99 13.40 -2.14
N GLN A 186 -15.54 14.01 -1.09
CA GLN A 186 -16.07 13.26 0.05
C GLN A 186 -17.41 12.59 -0.23
N THR A 187 -17.98 12.79 -1.42
CA THR A 187 -19.29 12.24 -1.80
C THR A 187 -19.22 11.73 -3.22
N TYR A 188 -19.90 10.62 -3.47
CA TYR A 188 -20.05 10.08 -4.81
C TYR A 188 -21.03 10.94 -5.63
N PHE A 189 -20.58 11.41 -6.79
CA PHE A 189 -21.40 12.16 -7.75
C PHE A 189 -21.67 11.30 -8.99
N PRO A 190 -22.80 11.55 -9.70
CA PRO A 190 -23.07 10.88 -10.96
C PRO A 190 -21.93 11.09 -11.97
N PRO A 191 -21.63 10.09 -12.82
CA PRO A 191 -20.48 10.09 -13.73
C PRO A 191 -20.47 11.27 -14.74
N ASP A 192 -21.62 11.88 -15.01
CA ASP A 192 -21.76 13.01 -15.95
C ASP A 192 -21.40 14.39 -15.34
N THR A 193 -20.92 14.42 -14.10
CA THR A 193 -20.60 15.67 -13.40
C THR A 193 -19.10 15.95 -13.46
N LEU A 194 -18.66 16.94 -14.24
CA LEU A 194 -17.28 17.42 -14.19
C LEU A 194 -17.12 18.51 -13.12
N ILE A 195 -16.21 18.30 -12.18
CA ILE A 195 -15.93 19.26 -11.10
C ILE A 195 -14.49 19.74 -11.21
N ILE A 196 -14.33 21.02 -11.55
CA ILE A 196 -13.04 21.70 -11.67
C ILE A 196 -12.86 22.60 -10.45
N ASP A 197 -11.66 22.59 -9.89
CA ASP A 197 -11.28 23.49 -8.80
C ASP A 197 -9.97 24.22 -9.11
N THR A 198 -9.59 25.13 -8.24
CA THR A 198 -8.37 25.93 -8.35
C THR A 198 -7.54 25.84 -7.08
N ALA A 199 -6.24 25.61 -7.23
CA ALA A 199 -5.26 25.65 -6.15
C ALA A 199 -4.35 26.87 -6.30
N TYR A 200 -3.86 27.42 -5.18
CA TYR A 200 -2.70 28.33 -5.23
C TYR A 200 -1.44 27.50 -5.39
N VAL A 201 -0.50 28.01 -6.19
CA VAL A 201 0.84 27.44 -6.33
C VAL A 201 1.68 27.84 -5.12
N GLU A 202 2.28 26.86 -4.45
CA GLU A 202 3.08 27.09 -3.26
C GLU A 202 4.40 27.78 -3.60
N LYS A 203 4.81 28.77 -2.80
CA LYS A 203 6.03 29.56 -2.98
C LYS A 203 7.16 29.02 -2.12
N VAL A 204 8.39 29.13 -2.61
CA VAL A 204 9.58 28.60 -1.93
C VAL A 204 9.83 29.32 -0.59
N ASP A 205 9.47 30.59 -0.50
CA ASP A 205 9.58 31.39 0.72
C ASP A 205 8.58 31.00 1.83
N GLY A 206 7.68 30.06 1.56
CA GLY A 206 6.65 29.59 2.50
C GLY A 206 5.56 30.61 2.81
N SER A 207 5.52 31.75 2.12
CA SER A 207 4.57 32.84 2.41
C SER A 207 3.10 32.45 2.26
N ASN A 208 2.81 31.37 1.50
CA ASN A 208 1.46 30.87 1.26
C ASN A 208 1.27 29.37 1.54
N CYS A 209 2.22 28.67 2.18
CA CYS A 209 2.17 27.21 2.38
C CYS A 209 0.88 26.73 3.06
N ALA A 210 0.34 27.46 4.05
CA ALA A 210 -0.90 27.08 4.74
C ALA A 210 -2.16 27.08 3.83
N ILE A 211 -2.10 27.76 2.68
CA ILE A 211 -3.24 27.92 1.78
C ILE A 211 -3.01 27.35 0.37
N ALA A 212 -1.77 27.16 -0.05
CA ALA A 212 -1.39 26.58 -1.32
C ALA A 212 -1.29 25.05 -1.24
N ALA A 213 -1.34 24.40 -2.40
CA ALA A 213 -1.13 22.96 -2.55
C ALA A 213 -1.80 22.09 -1.46
N ASP A 214 -1.03 21.25 -0.75
CA ASP A 214 -1.53 20.36 0.30
C ASP A 214 -1.84 21.06 1.63
N GLY A 215 -1.40 22.31 1.79
CA GLY A 215 -1.66 23.15 2.94
C GLY A 215 -0.79 22.84 4.16
N PHE A 216 0.31 22.10 3.98
CA PHE A 216 1.29 21.81 5.02
C PHE A 216 2.56 22.62 4.77
N CYS A 217 3.11 23.23 5.81
CA CYS A 217 4.28 24.13 5.70
C CYS A 217 5.61 23.40 5.92
N ASP A 218 5.57 22.12 6.29
CA ASP A 218 6.74 21.24 6.43
C ASP A 218 6.90 20.26 5.25
N THR A 219 6.09 20.43 4.22
CA THR A 219 6.24 19.86 2.88
C THR A 219 6.55 21.01 1.92
N PRO A 220 7.78 21.11 1.38
CA PRO A 220 8.12 22.18 0.45
C PRO A 220 7.37 22.02 -0.88
N PRO A 221 7.33 23.08 -1.71
CA PRO A 221 6.70 23.03 -3.01
C PRO A 221 7.14 21.84 -3.87
N ASP A 222 6.19 21.23 -4.56
CA ASP A 222 6.40 20.23 -5.60
C ASP A 222 5.42 20.53 -6.75
N TYR A 223 5.88 20.69 -7.99
CA TYR A 223 5.02 20.92 -9.16
C TYR A 223 5.00 19.72 -10.12
N LEU A 224 5.60 18.59 -9.72
CA LEU A 224 5.76 17.41 -10.56
C LEU A 224 4.64 16.40 -10.30
N ALA A 225 3.48 16.60 -10.93
CA ALA A 225 2.31 15.72 -10.82
C ALA A 225 2.37 14.47 -11.72
N SER A 226 3.56 14.03 -12.12
CA SER A 226 3.79 12.81 -12.90
C SER A 226 5.00 12.08 -12.36
N ARG A 227 5.11 10.76 -12.58
CA ARG A 227 6.18 9.95 -12.01
C ARG A 227 7.57 10.49 -12.37
N TRP A 228 8.43 10.69 -11.36
CA TRP A 228 9.76 11.28 -11.56
C TRP A 228 10.86 10.58 -10.74
N SER A 229 12.11 10.71 -11.19
CA SER A 229 13.27 10.10 -10.53
C SER A 229 14.03 11.10 -9.65
N CYS A 230 14.44 10.66 -8.46
CA CYS A 230 15.35 11.43 -7.61
C CYS A 230 16.83 11.19 -7.95
N ASN A 231 17.63 12.23 -7.79
CA ASN A 231 19.09 12.22 -7.89
C ASN A 231 19.75 11.69 -6.59
N GLY A 232 21.08 11.72 -6.52
CA GLY A 232 21.84 11.21 -5.36
C GLY A 232 21.57 11.93 -4.03
N ASN A 233 20.97 13.12 -4.08
CA ASN A 233 20.57 13.90 -2.90
C ASN A 233 19.08 13.70 -2.55
N GLY A 234 18.37 12.82 -3.24
CA GLY A 234 16.93 12.61 -3.03
C GLY A 234 16.05 13.71 -3.65
N LEU A 235 16.59 14.59 -4.49
CA LEU A 235 15.85 15.69 -5.13
C LEU A 235 15.48 15.36 -6.58
N SER A 236 14.45 16.02 -7.12
CA SER A 236 14.10 15.93 -8.54
C SER A 236 15.27 16.35 -9.44
N ASN A 237 15.39 15.74 -10.62
CA ASN A 237 16.32 16.22 -11.64
C ASN A 237 15.83 17.50 -12.35
N THR A 238 14.52 17.73 -12.33
CA THR A 238 13.88 18.91 -12.90
C THR A 238 13.98 20.09 -11.93
N LEU A 239 14.57 21.18 -12.41
CA LEU A 239 14.60 22.46 -11.70
C LEU A 239 13.32 23.24 -12.03
N GLN A 240 12.55 23.58 -11.00
CA GLN A 240 11.28 24.30 -11.08
C GLN A 240 11.47 25.75 -10.66
N THR A 241 10.54 26.62 -11.05
CA THR A 241 10.56 28.05 -10.76
C THR A 241 9.22 28.46 -10.19
N ASP A 242 9.21 29.00 -8.98
CA ASP A 242 7.99 29.41 -8.29
C ASP A 242 7.40 30.72 -8.88
N PRO A 243 6.23 31.17 -8.41
CA PRO A 243 5.62 32.41 -8.90
C PRO A 243 6.46 33.68 -8.69
N ASN A 244 7.37 33.69 -7.71
CA ASN A 244 8.27 34.80 -7.43
C ASN A 244 9.57 34.73 -8.26
N GLY A 245 9.76 33.66 -9.06
CA GLY A 245 10.97 33.42 -9.84
C GLY A 245 12.07 32.69 -9.09
N GLU A 246 11.80 32.20 -7.87
CA GLU A 246 12.75 31.42 -7.09
C GLU A 246 12.82 29.98 -7.61
N ARG A 247 14.04 29.44 -7.73
CA ARG A 247 14.28 28.13 -8.33
C ARG A 247 14.51 27.05 -7.28
N PHE A 248 13.87 25.89 -7.45
CA PHE A 248 13.96 24.79 -6.49
C PHE A 248 13.85 23.40 -7.17
N GLN A 249 14.23 22.36 -6.45
CA GLN A 249 14.03 20.95 -6.84
C GLN A 249 13.10 20.29 -5.82
N SER A 250 12.13 19.49 -6.27
CA SER A 250 11.20 18.79 -5.38
C SER A 250 11.94 17.76 -4.54
N GLU A 251 11.57 17.65 -3.26
CA GLU A 251 12.11 16.63 -2.38
C GLU A 251 11.36 15.30 -2.56
N GLY A 252 12.08 14.23 -2.88
CA GLY A 252 11.49 12.93 -3.22
C GLY A 252 11.14 12.04 -2.04
N SER A 253 11.39 12.49 -0.82
CA SER A 253 11.28 11.69 0.41
C SER A 253 9.85 11.52 0.92
N PHE A 254 8.91 12.36 0.49
CA PHE A 254 7.54 12.34 0.98
C PHE A 254 6.72 11.25 0.28
N VAL A 255 6.05 10.41 1.07
CA VAL A 255 5.16 9.35 0.57
C VAL A 255 4.06 9.89 -0.34
N MET A 256 3.59 11.13 -0.09
CA MET A 256 2.49 11.75 -0.84
C MET A 256 2.90 12.42 -2.16
N ASN A 257 4.16 12.39 -2.58
CA ASN A 257 4.56 12.88 -3.91
C ASN A 257 4.58 11.75 -4.96
N TYR A 258 5.02 12.06 -6.19
CA TYR A 258 5.20 11.09 -7.28
C TYR A 258 6.66 10.80 -7.61
N ALA A 259 7.58 10.98 -6.66
CA ALA A 259 8.93 10.46 -6.79
C ALA A 259 8.92 8.93 -6.84
N ASN A 260 9.90 8.34 -7.50
CA ASN A 260 10.08 6.88 -7.50
C ASN A 260 10.14 6.30 -6.07
N ASP A 261 9.58 5.11 -5.85
CA ASP A 261 9.41 4.50 -4.52
C ASP A 261 10.70 4.46 -3.69
N ARG A 262 11.84 4.22 -4.35
CA ARG A 262 13.17 4.24 -3.71
C ARG A 262 13.55 5.56 -3.04
N CYS A 263 12.88 6.66 -3.42
CA CYS A 263 13.10 8.01 -2.91
C CYS A 263 12.26 8.26 -1.66
N GLN A 264 11.07 7.67 -1.62
CA GLN A 264 10.03 7.95 -0.62
C GLN A 264 10.29 7.16 0.66
N THR A 265 10.35 7.87 1.78
CA THR A 265 10.76 7.31 3.07
C THR A 265 9.93 7.79 4.25
N ARG A 266 9.13 8.86 4.12
CA ARG A 266 8.44 9.47 5.28
C ARG A 266 7.18 10.25 4.93
N PHE A 267 6.38 10.52 5.96
CA PHE A 267 5.43 11.62 6.01
C PHE A 267 6.04 12.78 6.80
N SER A 268 5.57 14.00 6.58
CA SER A 268 5.95 15.16 7.39
C SER A 268 5.32 15.13 8.80
N GLU A 269 5.77 15.98 9.71
CA GLU A 269 5.22 16.03 11.07
C GLU A 269 3.79 16.60 11.08
N GLU A 270 3.50 17.59 10.23
CA GLU A 270 2.15 18.13 10.08
C GLU A 270 1.21 17.13 9.42
N GLN A 271 1.69 16.36 8.42
CA GLN A 271 0.95 15.25 7.82
C GLN A 271 0.65 14.16 8.86
N ILE A 272 1.64 13.75 9.67
CA ILE A 272 1.45 12.80 10.77
C ILE A 272 0.38 13.30 11.74
N ALA A 273 0.48 14.55 12.17
CA ALA A 273 -0.46 15.17 13.09
C ALA A 273 -1.89 15.21 12.51
N ALA A 274 -2.03 15.51 11.21
CA ALA A 274 -3.32 15.52 10.51
C ALA A 274 -3.93 14.12 10.41
N MET A 275 -3.16 13.11 9.99
CA MET A 275 -3.64 11.72 9.91
C MET A 275 -4.15 11.22 11.25
N ARG A 276 -3.42 11.50 12.34
CA ARG A 276 -3.82 11.10 13.70
C ARG A 276 -5.10 11.80 14.15
N ALA A 277 -5.22 13.10 13.88
CA ALA A 277 -6.44 13.85 14.16
C ALA A 277 -7.64 13.32 13.35
N PHE A 278 -7.43 13.03 12.06
CA PHE A 278 -8.47 12.52 11.17
C PHE A 278 -8.97 11.15 11.63
N LEU A 279 -8.06 10.25 12.01
CA LEU A 279 -8.42 8.93 12.54
C LEU A 279 -9.35 9.04 13.75
N HIS A 280 -9.05 9.94 14.67
CA HIS A 280 -9.87 10.10 15.87
C HIS A 280 -11.21 10.78 15.57
N ASP A 281 -11.20 11.85 14.77
CA ASP A 281 -12.37 12.70 14.56
C ASP A 281 -13.34 12.13 13.52
N GLN A 282 -12.83 11.56 12.42
CA GLN A 282 -13.61 11.17 11.26
C GLN A 282 -13.66 9.67 11.01
N ARG A 283 -12.74 8.89 11.61
CA ARG A 283 -12.57 7.44 11.34
C ARG A 283 -12.36 6.60 12.61
N SER A 284 -12.93 7.05 13.73
CA SER A 284 -12.79 6.33 15.02
C SER A 284 -13.36 4.91 14.97
N ASN A 285 -14.30 4.65 14.07
CA ASN A 285 -14.86 3.33 13.80
C ASN A 285 -13.85 2.34 13.18
N TRP A 286 -12.74 2.80 12.59
CA TRP A 286 -11.64 1.94 12.13
C TRP A 286 -10.70 1.51 13.25
N LEU A 287 -10.73 2.20 14.39
CA LEU A 287 -9.86 1.91 15.51
C LEU A 287 -10.36 0.67 16.26
N ARG A 288 -9.42 -0.17 16.72
CA ARG A 288 -9.71 -1.26 17.66
C ARG A 288 -8.87 -1.11 18.91
N SER A 289 -9.51 -1.38 20.06
CA SER A 289 -8.77 -1.71 21.27
C SER A 289 -8.30 -3.15 21.12
N ARG A 290 -7.03 -3.36 20.76
CA ARG A 290 -6.43 -4.69 20.72
C ARG A 290 -5.46 -4.86 21.87
N GLY A 291 -5.66 -5.94 22.61
CA GLY A 291 -4.64 -6.50 23.47
C GLY A 291 -3.70 -7.37 22.63
N TYR A 292 -2.45 -6.95 22.49
CA TYR A 292 -1.30 -7.81 22.17
C TYR A 292 -1.28 -8.52 20.80
N ASP A 293 -1.77 -7.90 19.71
CA ASP A 293 -1.22 -8.26 18.40
C ASP A 293 0.24 -7.78 18.39
N LEU A 294 1.14 -8.72 18.64
CA LEU A 294 2.57 -8.48 18.73
C LEU A 294 3.25 -8.94 17.44
N PRO A 295 4.31 -8.24 17.01
CA PRO A 295 5.07 -8.64 15.85
C PRO A 295 5.73 -10.00 16.09
N ILE A 296 5.87 -10.77 15.02
CA ILE A 296 6.64 -12.03 15.04
C ILE A 296 8.12 -11.66 15.03
N THR A 297 8.83 -11.99 16.10
CA THR A 297 10.26 -11.70 16.25
C THR A 297 11.15 -12.94 16.14
N GLU A 298 10.56 -14.13 16.26
CA GLU A 298 11.29 -15.39 16.22
C GLU A 298 11.42 -15.91 14.79
N SER A 299 12.62 -16.37 14.43
CA SER A 299 12.84 -17.05 13.17
C SER A 299 12.41 -18.52 13.24
N VAL A 300 11.65 -18.95 12.25
CA VAL A 300 11.26 -20.35 12.06
C VAL A 300 12.46 -21.17 11.56
N ARG A 301 12.56 -22.43 11.98
CA ARG A 301 13.58 -23.37 11.50
C ARG A 301 12.94 -24.62 10.91
N PRO A 302 13.23 -24.97 9.65
CA PRO A 302 12.84 -26.25 9.07
C PRO A 302 13.43 -27.44 9.85
N THR A 303 12.62 -28.46 10.11
CA THR A 303 12.99 -29.66 10.87
C THR A 303 12.89 -30.95 10.06
N ALA A 304 11.95 -31.06 9.11
CA ALA A 304 11.85 -32.21 8.21
C ALA A 304 11.58 -31.77 6.76
N PRO A 305 12.11 -32.49 5.74
CA PRO A 305 12.97 -33.68 5.86
C PRO A 305 14.34 -33.36 6.46
N GLU A 306 14.93 -34.32 7.16
CA GLU A 306 16.31 -34.21 7.63
C GLU A 306 17.29 -34.19 6.45
N ASP A 307 18.46 -33.58 6.65
CA ASP A 307 19.44 -33.46 5.57
C ASP A 307 19.95 -34.83 5.11
N GLY A 308 19.89 -35.08 3.81
CA GLY A 308 20.28 -36.36 3.21
C GLY A 308 19.17 -37.43 3.19
N VAL A 309 18.00 -37.16 3.78
CA VAL A 309 16.85 -38.06 3.70
C VAL A 309 16.07 -37.80 2.41
N SER A 310 15.71 -38.88 1.72
CA SER A 310 14.90 -38.83 0.49
C SER A 310 13.45 -39.27 0.79
N PRO A 311 12.53 -38.33 1.10
CA PRO A 311 11.16 -38.66 1.49
C PRO A 311 10.35 -39.27 0.33
N PRO A 312 9.30 -40.05 0.63
CA PRO A 312 8.42 -40.61 -0.39
C PRO A 312 7.73 -39.51 -1.20
N ALA A 313 7.70 -39.66 -2.52
CA ALA A 313 7.12 -38.67 -3.43
C ALA A 313 5.62 -38.42 -3.21
N ASN A 314 4.88 -39.41 -2.70
CA ASN A 314 3.42 -39.36 -2.49
C ASN A 314 3.01 -39.01 -1.03
N ALA A 315 3.97 -38.77 -0.14
CA ALA A 315 3.71 -38.49 1.26
C ALA A 315 4.89 -37.72 1.89
N THR A 316 5.42 -36.71 1.19
CA THR A 316 6.55 -35.94 1.72
C THR A 316 6.06 -35.03 2.85
N LEU A 317 6.52 -35.29 4.08
CA LEU A 317 6.32 -34.44 5.23
C LEU A 317 7.33 -33.28 5.23
N LEU A 318 6.81 -32.05 5.28
CA LEU A 318 7.56 -30.86 5.63
C LEU A 318 7.18 -30.43 7.05
N SER A 319 8.15 -30.14 7.91
CA SER A 319 7.88 -29.63 9.26
C SER A 319 8.90 -28.58 9.69
N TRP A 320 8.51 -27.71 10.62
CA TRP A 320 9.34 -26.61 11.13
C TRP A 320 9.01 -26.29 12.59
N THR A 321 9.82 -25.45 13.23
CA THR A 321 9.57 -24.95 14.60
C THR A 321 8.45 -23.92 14.63
N SER A 322 7.65 -23.90 15.71
CA SER A 322 6.74 -22.79 15.97
C SER A 322 7.49 -21.47 16.16
N ALA A 323 6.79 -20.36 15.97
CA ALA A 323 7.30 -19.01 16.23
C ALA A 323 6.28 -18.25 17.07
N THR A 324 6.71 -17.60 18.13
CA THR A 324 5.83 -16.84 19.01
C THR A 324 5.08 -15.75 18.24
N HIS A 325 3.77 -15.61 18.50
CA HIS A 325 2.82 -14.73 17.82
C HIS A 325 2.52 -15.05 16.35
N ALA A 326 3.14 -16.07 15.76
CA ALA A 326 2.71 -16.58 14.46
C ALA A 326 1.36 -17.30 14.62
N THR A 327 0.42 -16.99 13.73
CA THR A 327 -0.89 -17.66 13.69
C THR A 327 -0.98 -18.63 12.53
N ASN A 328 -0.19 -18.38 11.48
CA ASN A 328 -0.20 -19.12 10.24
C ASN A 328 1.21 -19.13 9.61
N TYR A 329 1.40 -20.04 8.67
CA TYR A 329 2.64 -20.23 7.93
C TYR A 329 2.34 -20.33 6.44
N LEU A 330 3.08 -19.55 5.66
CA LEU A 330 3.12 -19.65 4.21
C LEU A 330 4.28 -20.56 3.82
N VAL A 331 3.99 -21.70 3.20
CA VAL A 331 4.99 -22.68 2.77
C VAL A 331 5.08 -22.68 1.26
N GLN A 332 6.28 -22.44 0.72
CA GLN A 332 6.51 -22.50 -0.71
C GLN A 332 7.33 -23.72 -1.07
N VAL A 333 6.93 -24.42 -2.13
CA VAL A 333 7.62 -25.59 -2.69
C VAL A 333 7.78 -25.40 -4.19
N SER A 334 8.99 -25.59 -4.71
CA SER A 334 9.33 -25.33 -6.11
C SER A 334 10.34 -26.34 -6.64
N ARG A 335 10.30 -26.61 -7.95
CA ARG A 335 11.34 -27.39 -8.65
C ARG A 335 12.59 -26.57 -8.95
N LEU A 336 12.53 -25.25 -8.76
CA LEU A 336 13.62 -24.31 -9.01
C LEU A 336 13.93 -23.52 -7.74
N SER A 337 15.22 -23.39 -7.42
CA SER A 337 15.72 -22.74 -6.21
C SER A 337 15.43 -21.23 -6.15
N SER A 338 15.10 -20.62 -7.28
CA SER A 338 14.69 -19.21 -7.39
C SER A 338 13.21 -18.97 -7.10
N PHE A 339 12.40 -20.02 -6.87
CA PHE A 339 10.96 -19.93 -6.61
C PHE A 339 10.18 -19.05 -7.61
N PRO A 340 10.29 -19.29 -8.94
CA PRO A 340 9.49 -18.54 -9.91
C PRO A 340 8.02 -18.93 -9.78
N GLY A 341 7.12 -17.94 -9.83
CA GLY A 341 5.69 -18.13 -9.54
C GLY A 341 5.02 -19.25 -10.36
N ALA A 342 5.36 -19.38 -11.64
CA ALA A 342 4.77 -20.37 -12.55
C ALA A 342 5.01 -21.85 -12.15
N VAL A 343 6.02 -22.14 -11.31
CA VAL A 343 6.31 -23.50 -10.83
C VAL A 343 6.48 -23.59 -9.31
N THR A 344 6.02 -22.56 -8.59
CA THR A 344 6.03 -22.52 -7.13
C THR A 344 4.63 -22.77 -6.60
N GLN A 345 4.47 -23.85 -5.85
CA GLN A 345 3.25 -24.11 -5.09
C GLN A 345 3.34 -23.41 -3.74
N THR A 346 2.24 -22.81 -3.32
CA THR A 346 2.14 -22.07 -2.06
C THR A 346 1.01 -22.66 -1.23
N TYR A 347 1.32 -22.99 0.03
CA TYR A 347 0.38 -23.55 1.00
C TYR A 347 0.27 -22.61 2.20
N VAL A 348 -0.91 -22.59 2.82
CA VAL A 348 -1.18 -21.88 4.06
C VAL A 348 -1.66 -22.89 5.10
N THR A 349 -1.10 -22.84 6.31
CA THR A 349 -1.53 -23.68 7.43
C THR A 349 -1.31 -22.97 8.77
N SER A 350 -2.15 -23.27 9.75
CA SER A 350 -1.91 -22.90 11.16
C SER A 350 -0.99 -23.89 11.88
N ASP A 351 -0.81 -25.08 11.32
CA ASP A 351 0.06 -26.12 11.87
C ASP A 351 1.53 -25.86 11.52
N THR A 352 2.44 -26.53 12.23
CA THR A 352 3.89 -26.45 11.96
C THR A 352 4.39 -27.56 11.02
N SER A 353 3.48 -28.14 10.24
CA SER A 353 3.79 -29.18 9.26
C SER A 353 2.75 -29.27 8.15
N ILE A 354 3.17 -29.74 6.98
CA ILE A 354 2.29 -30.16 5.88
C ILE A 354 2.77 -31.46 5.26
N VAL A 355 1.84 -32.24 4.72
CA VAL A 355 2.13 -33.40 3.89
C VAL A 355 1.79 -33.05 2.44
N LEU A 356 2.78 -33.18 1.55
CA LEU A 356 2.59 -32.89 0.14
C LEU A 356 1.95 -34.10 -0.56
N PRO A 357 0.84 -33.91 -1.30
CA PRO A 357 0.01 -35.01 -1.78
C PRO A 357 0.69 -35.83 -2.89
N GLU A 358 1.30 -35.18 -3.90
CA GLU A 358 2.02 -35.88 -4.97
C GLU A 358 3.14 -35.03 -5.57
N LEU A 359 4.36 -35.55 -5.51
CA LEU A 359 5.55 -35.00 -6.16
C LEU A 359 6.07 -35.97 -7.23
N ALA A 360 6.85 -35.46 -8.17
CA ALA A 360 7.50 -36.31 -9.16
C ALA A 360 8.69 -37.03 -8.51
N VAL A 361 8.71 -38.36 -8.64
CA VAL A 361 9.79 -39.25 -8.18
C VAL A 361 11.16 -38.84 -8.73
N GLY A 362 12.20 -39.02 -7.91
CA GLY A 362 13.59 -38.78 -8.31
C GLY A 362 13.87 -37.34 -8.68
N ARG A 363 13.05 -36.39 -8.18
CA ARG A 363 13.23 -34.96 -8.42
C ARG A 363 13.64 -34.23 -7.15
N THR A 364 14.49 -33.23 -7.35
CA THR A 364 14.83 -32.28 -6.30
C THR A 364 13.78 -31.19 -6.22
N TYR A 365 13.29 -30.96 -5.01
CA TYR A 365 12.42 -29.84 -4.67
C TYR A 365 13.12 -28.91 -3.69
N TYR A 366 12.82 -27.63 -3.80
CA TYR A 366 13.24 -26.57 -2.90
C TYR A 366 12.04 -26.06 -2.13
N TRP A 367 12.22 -25.76 -0.86
CA TRP A 367 11.13 -25.24 -0.05
C TRP A 367 11.60 -24.25 1.01
N ARG A 368 10.66 -23.42 1.47
CA ARG A 368 10.88 -22.36 2.47
C ARG A 368 9.58 -22.01 3.18
N VAL A 369 9.67 -21.49 4.39
CA VAL A 369 8.53 -21.14 5.24
C VAL A 369 8.58 -19.68 5.63
N LEU A 370 7.44 -19.00 5.69
CA LEU A 370 7.28 -17.65 6.21
C LEU A 370 6.19 -17.65 7.29
N PRO A 371 6.52 -17.38 8.57
CA PRO A 371 5.50 -17.17 9.59
C PRO A 371 4.79 -15.83 9.38
N TYR A 372 3.48 -15.79 9.61
CA TYR A 372 2.73 -14.54 9.58
C TYR A 372 1.56 -14.53 10.59
N ASN A 373 1.10 -13.31 10.87
CA ASN A 373 -0.13 -13.06 11.60
C ASN A 373 -0.88 -11.90 10.95
N ASN A 374 -1.88 -11.37 11.64
CA ASN A 374 -2.71 -10.29 11.12
C ASN A 374 -1.99 -8.94 11.03
N LEU A 375 -0.78 -8.78 11.59
CA LEU A 375 0.09 -7.64 11.32
C LEU A 375 0.91 -7.80 10.03
N GLY A 376 0.83 -8.96 9.39
CA GLY A 376 1.64 -9.37 8.25
C GLY A 376 2.71 -10.40 8.62
N GLY A 377 3.76 -10.46 7.81
CA GLY A 377 4.88 -11.39 7.93
C GLY A 377 6.19 -10.67 7.61
N CYS A 378 6.69 -9.88 8.55
CA CYS A 378 7.83 -8.97 8.34
C CYS A 378 9.20 -9.65 8.45
N GLN A 379 9.19 -10.96 8.66
CA GLN A 379 10.38 -11.78 8.62
C GLN A 379 10.63 -12.20 7.17
N ASP A 380 11.89 -12.50 6.85
CA ASP A 380 12.18 -13.20 5.60
C ASP A 380 11.68 -14.64 5.66
N PHE A 381 11.46 -15.23 4.49
CA PHE A 381 11.38 -16.68 4.41
C PHE A 381 12.61 -17.33 5.05
N THR A 382 12.43 -18.50 5.67
CA THR A 382 13.55 -19.33 6.12
C THR A 382 14.55 -19.56 4.98
N PRO A 383 15.85 -19.74 5.27
CA PRO A 383 16.81 -20.21 4.27
C PRO A 383 16.25 -21.42 3.52
N ARG A 384 16.36 -21.41 2.18
CA ARG A 384 15.79 -22.48 1.35
C ARG A 384 16.39 -23.84 1.77
N ARG A 385 15.53 -24.82 1.92
CA ARG A 385 15.90 -26.24 2.07
C ARG A 385 15.67 -26.96 0.75
N SER A 386 16.27 -28.14 0.60
CA SER A 386 16.01 -29.01 -0.54
C SER A 386 15.98 -30.47 -0.14
N PHE A 387 15.20 -31.27 -0.87
CA PHE A 387 15.16 -32.73 -0.71
C PHE A 387 14.99 -33.40 -2.07
N LEU A 388 15.44 -34.65 -2.18
CA LEU A 388 15.24 -35.52 -3.34
C LEU A 388 14.11 -36.50 -3.01
N THR A 389 13.06 -36.55 -3.81
CA THR A 389 11.97 -37.51 -3.60
C THR A 389 12.38 -38.94 -3.98
N SER A 390 11.95 -39.93 -3.23
CA SER A 390 12.14 -41.35 -3.54
C SER A 390 10.82 -42.07 -3.85
N ASP A 391 10.93 -43.24 -4.48
CA ASP A 391 9.83 -44.18 -4.73
C ASP A 391 9.36 -44.94 -3.48
N PHE A 392 10.15 -44.88 -2.39
CA PHE A 392 9.98 -45.77 -1.25
C PHE A 392 9.14 -45.09 -0.17
N VAL A 393 7.92 -45.61 0.06
CA VAL A 393 7.25 -45.45 1.34
C VAL A 393 8.06 -46.27 2.34
N ASN A 394 8.77 -45.64 3.28
CA ASN A 394 9.41 -46.39 4.35
C ASN A 394 8.32 -47.15 5.10
N SER A 395 8.23 -48.46 4.88
CA SER A 395 7.36 -49.34 5.65
C SER A 395 8.01 -49.56 7.01
N THR A 396 7.46 -48.93 8.04
CA THR A 396 7.64 -49.32 9.44
C THR A 396 6.31 -49.76 10.01
#